data_AF-A0AAV4W2W9-F1
#
_entry.id   AF-A0AAV4W2W9-F1
#
_cell.length_a   1.000
_cell.length_b   1.000
_cell.length_c   1.000
_cell.angle_alpha   90.00
_cell.angle_beta   90.00
_cell.angle_gamma   90.00
#
_symmetry.space_group_name_H-M   'P 1'
#
loop_
_entity.id
_entity.type
_entity.pdbx_description
1 polymer ?
#
loop_
_entity_poly.entity_id
_entity_poly.type
_entity_poly.pdbx_seq_one_letter_code
_entity_poly.pdbx_strand_id
1 'polypeptide(L)'
;MEGDPFKQRYPPKRPKKAVLLASGDLDKIVADSRIHQIVEEEERALRERRESRLRESKELSAALSQRRQPGSELRKRQYALGTKYAKVELDRESKMEVRKNKVLEQAYKRLYEETDRVKYFKTAQSSDLAAKGRKDQMATRVSLKNEEERYDVQFLLGTLRDVDQYESEEQEKAMIKQENKKKNAENWIKRHNEILEKKSREKWEHLRDGYLIRDEDDRDLEKLAKKAEGEKEKMLNYKHSLEQQIKDKQALFDTHHRLEEAEDLKAKLFRDAKDDMKMEHQKIKERLDANKNYLRQRVANTLSDKDAKLRAKEKEILEKAVRAAEEKVRENKILKELEKTEAQEDIQKFYEQVVTAKQKKQYDDRLEDYQESRRIADNVDRLTKIEESKAHTHEDLEREAQHMQLHQIAKREVDRKGEEIEAIEDYMNHMRSLDNEEEMFQKYAQMEIEKCEGRGVDAYAMRKAARPGIGCGRGPLLEDRGHIRPRYYAAVWNPEDLTHVGQPKKHADTKSRLGFTLY
;
A
#
# COMPACT_ATOMS: atom_id res chain seq x y z
N MET A 1 -0.81 -11.88 -95.47
CA MET A 1 -1.14 -12.83 -96.57
C MET A 1 -2.55 -13.30 -96.30
N GLU A 2 -3.52 -12.53 -96.77
CA GLU A 2 -4.98 -12.70 -96.68
C GLU A 2 -5.51 -11.39 -97.30
N GLY A 3 -6.35 -11.35 -98.32
CA GLY A 3 -7.10 -12.43 -98.97
C GLY A 3 -8.42 -11.84 -99.47
N ASP A 4 -8.36 -10.72 -100.19
CA ASP A 4 -9.52 -9.86 -100.52
C ASP A 4 -10.63 -10.63 -101.26
N PRO A 5 -11.81 -10.87 -100.63
CA PRO A 5 -12.80 -11.81 -101.14
C PRO A 5 -13.71 -11.26 -102.24
N PHE A 6 -13.56 -9.99 -102.67
CA PHE A 6 -14.49 -9.34 -103.61
C PHE A 6 -14.07 -9.33 -105.09
N LYS A 7 -13.10 -10.17 -105.49
CA LYS A 7 -12.74 -10.35 -106.90
C LYS A 7 -13.25 -11.67 -107.49
N GLN A 8 -14.46 -11.66 -108.09
CA GLN A 8 -14.79 -12.41 -109.33
C GLN A 8 -16.26 -12.26 -109.78
N ARG A 9 -16.52 -12.63 -111.04
CA ARG A 9 -17.84 -12.88 -111.70
C ARG A 9 -18.65 -11.67 -112.22
N TYR A 10 -18.09 -10.97 -113.21
CA TYR A 10 -18.90 -10.54 -114.36
C TYR A 10 -18.82 -11.60 -115.47
N PRO A 11 -19.94 -12.06 -116.06
CA PRO A 11 -19.91 -13.04 -117.14
C PRO A 11 -19.43 -12.41 -118.47
N PRO A 12 -18.80 -13.18 -119.37
CA PRO A 12 -18.36 -12.68 -120.67
C PRO A 12 -19.56 -12.26 -121.53
N LYS A 13 -19.51 -11.03 -122.07
CA LYS A 13 -20.51 -10.51 -123.01
C LYS A 13 -20.46 -11.33 -124.31
N ARG A 14 -21.61 -11.88 -124.73
CA ARG A 14 -21.76 -12.56 -126.03
C ARG A 14 -21.46 -11.58 -127.19
N PRO A 15 -20.89 -12.06 -128.31
CA PRO A 15 -20.70 -11.20 -129.48
C PRO A 15 -22.04 -10.70 -130.01
N LYS A 16 -22.16 -9.38 -130.21
CA LYS A 16 -23.30 -8.77 -130.91
C LYS A 16 -23.18 -9.10 -132.39
N LYS A 17 -24.28 -9.52 -133.02
CA LYS A 17 -24.34 -9.75 -134.47
C LYS A 17 -24.04 -8.43 -135.20
N ALA A 18 -23.24 -8.49 -136.25
CA ALA A 18 -23.01 -7.33 -137.11
C ALA A 18 -24.32 -6.92 -137.79
N VAL A 19 -24.71 -5.66 -137.60
CA VAL A 19 -25.73 -4.99 -138.40
C VAL A 19 -24.96 -4.14 -139.40
N LEU A 20 -25.19 -4.38 -140.70
CA LEU A 20 -24.64 -3.52 -141.75
C LEU A 20 -25.44 -2.21 -141.73
N LEU A 21 -24.83 -1.16 -141.20
CA LEU A 21 -25.40 0.18 -141.14
C LEU A 21 -25.24 0.89 -142.50
N ALA A 22 -26.24 1.67 -142.87
CA ALA A 22 -26.27 2.41 -144.13
C ALA A 22 -25.46 3.72 -144.03
N SER A 23 -25.27 4.39 -145.16
CA SER A 23 -24.39 5.55 -145.34
C SER A 23 -24.74 6.82 -144.54
N GLY A 24 -25.75 6.81 -143.67
CA GLY A 24 -26.19 7.96 -142.86
C GLY A 24 -25.68 8.02 -141.42
N ASP A 25 -24.93 7.01 -140.93
CA ASP A 25 -24.58 6.92 -139.50
C ASP A 25 -23.19 7.48 -139.13
N LEU A 26 -22.36 7.91 -140.09
CA LEU A 26 -21.04 8.48 -139.82
C LEU A 26 -21.08 9.88 -139.19
N ASP A 27 -22.00 10.74 -139.62
CA ASP A 27 -22.04 12.14 -139.16
C ASP A 27 -22.44 12.28 -137.68
N LYS A 28 -23.22 11.34 -137.15
CA LYS A 28 -23.59 11.29 -135.72
C LYS A 28 -22.37 11.04 -134.82
N ILE A 29 -21.47 10.15 -135.24
CA ILE A 29 -20.30 9.73 -134.45
C ILE A 29 -19.32 10.91 -134.25
N VAL A 30 -19.21 11.80 -135.24
CA VAL A 30 -18.35 13.00 -135.15
C VAL A 30 -18.91 14.01 -134.13
N ALA A 31 -20.23 14.19 -134.07
CA ALA A 31 -20.87 15.10 -133.11
C ALA A 31 -20.68 14.64 -131.65
N ASP A 32 -20.92 13.36 -131.36
CA ASP A 32 -20.81 12.80 -130.00
C ASP A 32 -19.38 12.93 -129.42
N SER A 33 -18.35 12.84 -130.28
CA SER A 33 -16.94 12.93 -129.86
C SER A 33 -16.56 14.28 -129.21
N ARG A 34 -17.16 15.39 -129.66
CA ARG A 34 -16.87 16.74 -129.15
C ARG A 34 -17.55 17.01 -127.81
N ILE A 35 -18.72 16.44 -127.60
CA ILE A 35 -19.47 16.57 -126.34
C ILE A 35 -18.71 15.89 -125.19
N HIS A 36 -18.11 14.73 -125.45
CA HIS A 36 -17.35 14.00 -124.43
C HIS A 36 -16.11 14.75 -123.89
N GLN A 37 -15.41 15.53 -124.72
CA GLN A 37 -14.20 16.24 -124.28
C GLN A 37 -14.51 17.36 -123.28
N ILE A 38 -15.61 18.10 -123.48
CA ILE A 38 -16.04 19.18 -122.57
C ILE A 38 -16.42 18.61 -121.19
N VAL A 39 -17.12 17.47 -121.16
CA VAL A 39 -17.55 16.81 -119.92
C VAL A 39 -16.36 16.32 -119.07
N GLU A 40 -15.27 15.85 -119.70
CA GLU A 40 -14.08 15.41 -118.97
C GLU A 40 -13.34 16.54 -118.25
N GLU A 41 -13.29 17.75 -118.82
CA GLU A 41 -12.59 18.87 -118.19
C GLU A 41 -13.35 19.42 -116.98
N GLU A 42 -14.69 19.50 -117.07
CA GLU A 42 -15.54 19.87 -115.94
C GLU A 42 -15.43 18.88 -114.77
N GLU A 43 -15.35 17.57 -115.05
CA GLU A 43 -15.14 16.55 -114.02
C GLU A 43 -13.80 16.70 -113.27
N ARG A 44 -12.71 17.07 -113.96
CA ARG A 44 -11.39 17.24 -113.32
C ARG A 44 -11.40 18.43 -112.36
N ALA A 45 -11.93 19.59 -112.79
CA ALA A 45 -12.06 20.78 -111.96
C ALA A 45 -12.95 20.54 -110.72
N LEU A 46 -13.99 19.71 -110.86
CA LEU A 46 -14.85 19.30 -109.74
C LEU A 46 -14.12 18.41 -108.71
N ARG A 47 -13.20 17.53 -109.15
CA ARG A 47 -12.41 16.67 -108.25
C ARG A 47 -11.42 17.48 -107.41
N GLU A 48 -10.65 18.39 -108.02
CA GLU A 48 -9.69 19.23 -107.31
C GLU A 48 -10.36 20.13 -106.25
N ARG A 49 -11.51 20.74 -106.59
CA ARG A 49 -12.35 21.50 -105.64
C ARG A 49 -12.99 20.65 -104.53
N ARG A 50 -12.91 19.32 -104.62
CA ARG A 50 -13.38 18.38 -103.57
C ARG A 50 -12.24 17.98 -102.65
N GLU A 51 -11.03 17.82 -103.18
CA GLU A 51 -9.83 17.49 -102.42
C GLU A 51 -9.33 18.65 -101.55
N SER A 52 -9.38 19.90 -102.03
CA SER A 52 -8.99 21.07 -101.22
C SER A 52 -9.84 21.17 -99.94
N ARG A 53 -11.18 21.14 -100.09
CA ARG A 53 -12.14 21.13 -98.97
C ARG A 53 -11.95 19.94 -98.03
N LEU A 54 -11.49 18.78 -98.52
CA LEU A 54 -11.16 17.62 -97.69
C LEU A 54 -9.90 17.82 -96.84
N ARG A 55 -8.93 18.62 -97.29
CA ARG A 55 -7.72 18.97 -96.49
C ARG A 55 -8.07 19.98 -95.40
N GLU A 56 -8.76 21.06 -95.77
CA GLU A 56 -9.27 22.08 -94.83
C GLU A 56 -10.14 21.45 -93.72
N SER A 57 -11.04 20.52 -94.08
CA SER A 57 -11.87 19.79 -93.13
C SER A 57 -11.07 18.90 -92.17
N LYS A 58 -9.98 18.28 -92.64
CA LYS A 58 -9.10 17.44 -91.78
C LYS A 58 -8.31 18.28 -90.79
N GLU A 59 -7.81 19.45 -91.20
CA GLU A 59 -7.07 20.37 -90.32
C GLU A 59 -7.97 20.96 -89.23
N LEU A 60 -9.20 21.38 -89.59
CA LEU A 60 -10.24 21.76 -88.62
C LEU A 60 -10.57 20.64 -87.62
N SER A 61 -10.67 19.39 -88.09
CA SER A 61 -10.90 18.21 -87.25
C SER A 61 -9.73 17.96 -86.28
N ALA A 62 -8.49 18.13 -86.72
CA ALA A 62 -7.30 18.00 -85.88
C ALA A 62 -7.25 19.07 -84.77
N ALA A 63 -7.55 20.33 -85.10
CA ALA A 63 -7.63 21.43 -84.13
C ALA A 63 -8.75 21.20 -83.08
N LEU A 64 -9.92 20.71 -83.52
CA LEU A 64 -11.01 20.30 -82.62
C LEU A 64 -10.62 19.13 -81.70
N SER A 65 -9.78 18.20 -82.18
CA SER A 65 -9.27 17.07 -81.40
C SER A 65 -8.29 17.52 -80.30
N GLN A 66 -7.35 18.41 -80.61
CA GLN A 66 -6.44 18.98 -79.60
C GLN A 66 -7.21 19.72 -78.49
N ARG A 67 -8.28 20.45 -78.84
CA ARG A 67 -9.15 21.13 -77.87
C ARG A 67 -9.90 20.19 -76.92
N ARG A 68 -9.99 18.88 -77.23
CA ARG A 68 -10.58 17.84 -76.34
C ARG A 68 -9.59 17.24 -75.34
N GLN A 69 -8.28 17.32 -75.59
CA GLN A 69 -7.25 16.75 -74.71
C GLN A 69 -7.30 17.26 -73.25
N PRO A 70 -7.39 18.58 -72.96
CA PRO A 70 -7.41 19.06 -71.56
C PRO A 70 -8.61 18.53 -70.76
N GLY A 71 -9.77 18.31 -71.40
CA GLY A 71 -10.92 17.68 -70.74
C GLY A 71 -10.68 16.22 -70.38
N SER A 72 -9.87 15.49 -71.17
CA SER A 72 -9.48 14.11 -70.86
C SER A 72 -8.48 14.03 -69.70
N GLU A 73 -7.55 14.98 -69.63
CA GLU A 73 -6.59 15.07 -68.52
C GLU A 73 -7.24 15.54 -67.22
N LEU A 74 -8.18 16.49 -67.29
CA LEU A 74 -8.98 16.91 -66.15
C LEU A 74 -9.76 15.72 -65.56
N ARG A 75 -10.37 14.88 -66.41
CA ARG A 75 -11.04 13.63 -66.00
C ARG A 75 -10.06 12.63 -65.38
N LYS A 76 -8.86 12.44 -65.95
CA LYS A 76 -7.81 11.60 -65.34
C LYS A 76 -7.38 12.12 -63.97
N ARG A 77 -7.23 13.45 -63.80
CA ARG A 77 -6.91 14.09 -62.51
C ARG A 77 -8.06 13.95 -61.50
N GLN A 78 -9.31 14.11 -61.93
CA GLN A 78 -10.50 13.87 -61.10
C GLN A 78 -10.60 12.41 -60.64
N TYR A 79 -10.33 11.45 -61.53
CA TYR A 79 -10.30 10.02 -61.19
C TYR A 79 -9.13 9.68 -60.26
N ALA A 80 -7.96 10.28 -60.46
CA ALA A 80 -6.81 10.15 -59.56
C ALA A 80 -7.05 10.80 -58.18
N LEU A 81 -7.84 11.87 -58.10
CA LEU A 81 -8.30 12.45 -56.84
C LEU A 81 -9.35 11.55 -56.17
N GLY A 82 -10.38 11.11 -56.89
CA GLY A 82 -11.41 10.21 -56.38
C GLY A 82 -10.85 8.89 -55.84
N THR A 83 -9.89 8.28 -56.55
CA THR A 83 -9.19 7.08 -56.06
C THR A 83 -8.25 7.35 -54.87
N LYS A 84 -7.69 8.56 -54.72
CA LYS A 84 -6.98 8.96 -53.50
C LYS A 84 -7.94 9.15 -52.32
N TYR A 85 -9.08 9.81 -52.53
CA TYR A 85 -10.11 9.97 -51.49
C TYR A 85 -10.66 8.61 -51.06
N ALA A 86 -11.06 7.74 -52.00
CA ALA A 86 -11.52 6.39 -51.69
C ALA A 86 -10.49 5.56 -50.89
N LYS A 87 -9.20 5.67 -51.21
CA LYS A 87 -8.13 5.06 -50.40
C LYS A 87 -8.06 5.63 -48.99
N VAL A 88 -8.18 6.96 -48.83
CA VAL A 88 -8.19 7.62 -47.51
C VAL A 88 -9.45 7.25 -46.71
N GLU A 89 -10.60 7.06 -47.36
CA GLU A 89 -11.83 6.56 -46.74
C GLU A 89 -11.62 5.13 -46.20
N LEU A 90 -11.15 4.19 -47.05
CA LEU A 90 -10.83 2.81 -46.63
C LEU A 90 -9.77 2.75 -45.52
N ASP A 91 -8.77 3.63 -45.56
CA ASP A 91 -7.75 3.78 -44.52
C ASP A 91 -8.30 4.37 -43.22
N ARG A 92 -9.41 5.12 -43.26
CA ARG A 92 -10.12 5.62 -42.07
C ARG A 92 -11.06 4.55 -41.52
N GLU A 93 -11.85 3.91 -42.38
CA GLU A 93 -12.76 2.81 -42.04
C GLU A 93 -11.99 1.68 -41.34
N SER A 94 -10.91 1.19 -41.94
CA SER A 94 -10.05 0.17 -41.31
C SER A 94 -9.46 0.60 -39.96
N LYS A 95 -9.04 1.86 -39.81
CA LYS A 95 -8.57 2.40 -38.52
C LYS A 95 -9.70 2.52 -37.49
N MET A 96 -10.91 2.83 -37.92
CA MET A 96 -12.11 2.89 -37.06
C MET A 96 -12.59 1.48 -36.66
N GLU A 97 -12.53 0.51 -37.57
CA GLU A 97 -12.81 -0.91 -37.31
C GLU A 97 -11.79 -1.49 -36.31
N VAL A 98 -10.49 -1.23 -36.49
CA VAL A 98 -9.46 -1.63 -35.52
C VAL A 98 -9.68 -0.97 -34.15
N ARG A 99 -10.14 0.29 -34.10
CA ARG A 99 -10.50 0.96 -32.84
C ARG A 99 -11.73 0.31 -32.19
N LYS A 100 -12.78 0.06 -32.97
CA LYS A 100 -14.01 -0.62 -32.53
C LYS A 100 -13.69 -2.00 -31.97
N ASN A 101 -12.89 -2.80 -32.69
CA ASN A 101 -12.47 -4.13 -32.27
C ASN A 101 -11.65 -4.08 -30.96
N LYS A 102 -10.71 -3.12 -30.82
CA LYS A 102 -9.99 -2.91 -29.54
C LYS A 102 -10.90 -2.53 -28.37
N VAL A 103 -11.94 -1.71 -28.62
CA VAL A 103 -12.93 -1.36 -27.59
C VAL A 103 -13.79 -2.59 -27.22
N LEU A 104 -14.19 -3.39 -28.21
CA LEU A 104 -14.92 -4.65 -27.99
C LEU A 104 -14.07 -5.67 -27.24
N GLU A 105 -12.80 -5.90 -27.62
CA GLU A 105 -11.85 -6.74 -26.90
C GLU A 105 -11.68 -6.30 -25.44
N GLN A 106 -11.59 -5.00 -25.17
CA GLN A 106 -11.54 -4.46 -23.81
C GLN A 106 -12.84 -4.68 -23.03
N ALA A 107 -14.00 -4.55 -23.69
CA ALA A 107 -15.30 -4.82 -23.08
C ALA A 107 -15.47 -6.31 -22.76
N TYR A 108 -15.16 -7.22 -23.69
CA TYR A 108 -15.16 -8.66 -23.47
C TYR A 108 -14.19 -9.07 -22.36
N LYS A 109 -12.99 -8.48 -22.34
CA LYS A 109 -12.03 -8.73 -21.25
C LYS A 109 -12.59 -8.29 -19.89
N ARG A 110 -13.21 -7.11 -19.79
CA ARG A 110 -13.86 -6.66 -18.54
C ARG A 110 -14.98 -7.60 -18.11
N LEU A 111 -15.87 -7.96 -19.03
CA LEU A 111 -16.98 -8.89 -18.76
C LEU A 111 -16.47 -10.25 -18.24
N TYR A 112 -15.43 -10.80 -18.89
CA TYR A 112 -14.78 -12.04 -18.45
C TYR A 112 -14.11 -11.90 -17.07
N GLU A 113 -13.41 -10.79 -16.82
CA GLU A 113 -12.81 -10.48 -15.51
C GLU A 113 -13.85 -10.21 -14.42
N GLU A 114 -15.06 -9.80 -14.80
CA GLU A 114 -16.20 -9.60 -13.90
C GLU A 114 -16.95 -10.90 -13.56
N THR A 115 -16.68 -12.01 -14.24
CA THR A 115 -17.26 -13.31 -13.85
C THR A 115 -16.82 -13.71 -12.43
N ASP A 116 -17.75 -14.21 -11.62
CA ASP A 116 -17.49 -14.62 -10.23
C ASP A 116 -16.35 -15.65 -10.11
N ARG A 117 -16.19 -16.48 -11.13
CA ARG A 117 -15.15 -17.51 -11.18
C ARG A 117 -13.75 -16.92 -11.40
N VAL A 118 -13.61 -15.98 -12.34
CA VAL A 118 -12.34 -15.27 -12.56
C VAL A 118 -12.02 -14.36 -11.39
N LYS A 119 -13.01 -13.70 -10.78
CA LYS A 119 -12.86 -12.98 -9.50
C LYS A 119 -12.32 -13.90 -8.41
N TYR A 120 -12.96 -15.05 -8.17
CA TYR A 120 -12.52 -16.01 -7.16
C TYR A 120 -11.09 -16.50 -7.42
N PHE A 121 -10.76 -16.86 -8.67
CA PHE A 121 -9.41 -17.24 -9.07
C PHE A 121 -8.38 -16.13 -8.84
N LYS A 122 -8.68 -14.87 -9.19
CA LYS A 122 -7.82 -13.70 -8.90
C LYS A 122 -7.64 -13.46 -7.40
N THR A 123 -8.66 -13.70 -6.56
CA THR A 123 -8.51 -13.64 -5.10
C THR A 123 -7.62 -14.75 -4.56
N ALA A 124 -7.65 -15.96 -5.16
CA ALA A 124 -6.74 -17.05 -4.82
C ALA A 124 -5.30 -16.72 -5.23
N GLN A 125 -5.08 -16.20 -6.45
CA GLN A 125 -3.78 -15.70 -6.91
C GLN A 125 -3.21 -14.63 -5.96
N SER A 126 -4.05 -13.66 -5.57
CA SER A 126 -3.66 -12.60 -4.63
C SER A 126 -3.27 -13.17 -3.26
N SER A 127 -3.96 -14.23 -2.82
CA SER A 127 -3.71 -14.90 -1.53
C SER A 127 -2.39 -15.67 -1.54
N ASP A 128 -2.09 -16.41 -2.62
CA ASP A 128 -0.86 -17.18 -2.79
C ASP A 128 0.36 -16.24 -2.92
N LEU A 129 0.21 -15.11 -3.64
CA LEU A 129 1.21 -14.03 -3.67
C LEU A 129 1.45 -13.41 -2.28
N ALA A 130 0.39 -13.13 -1.52
CA ALA A 130 0.51 -12.62 -0.15
C ALA A 130 1.06 -13.67 0.83
N ALA A 131 0.89 -14.97 0.57
CA ALA A 131 1.54 -16.03 1.31
C ALA A 131 3.05 -16.08 1.01
N LYS A 132 3.47 -15.94 -0.25
CA LYS A 132 4.88 -15.83 -0.61
C LYS A 132 5.53 -14.59 0.03
N GLY A 133 4.92 -13.40 -0.14
CA GLY A 133 5.46 -12.16 0.44
C GLY A 133 5.63 -12.22 1.97
N ARG A 134 4.76 -12.95 2.68
CA ARG A 134 4.92 -13.23 4.12
C ARG A 134 6.05 -14.21 4.42
N LYS A 135 6.25 -15.26 3.61
CA LYS A 135 7.42 -16.16 3.74
C LYS A 135 8.72 -15.38 3.56
N ASP A 136 8.79 -14.53 2.53
CA ASP A 136 9.96 -13.69 2.24
C ASP A 136 10.24 -12.70 3.39
N GLN A 137 9.21 -12.05 3.95
CA GLN A 137 9.33 -11.18 5.14
C GLN A 137 9.76 -11.92 6.42
N MET A 138 9.35 -13.17 6.60
CA MET A 138 9.82 -13.97 7.73
C MET A 138 11.29 -14.37 7.56
N ALA A 139 11.71 -14.70 6.33
CA ALA A 139 13.11 -15.00 6.03
C ALA A 139 14.02 -13.79 6.30
N THR A 140 13.63 -12.57 5.89
CA THR A 140 14.42 -11.36 6.18
C THR A 140 14.44 -10.99 7.66
N ARG A 141 13.34 -11.23 8.40
CA ARG A 141 13.34 -11.06 9.87
C ARG A 141 14.28 -12.05 10.57
N VAL A 142 14.33 -13.30 10.10
CA VAL A 142 15.26 -14.30 10.64
C VAL A 142 16.71 -13.94 10.30
N SER A 143 17.01 -13.47 9.08
CA SER A 143 18.37 -13.03 8.76
C SER A 143 18.80 -11.82 9.59
N LEU A 144 17.95 -10.80 9.75
CA LEU A 144 18.22 -9.65 10.61
C LEU A 144 18.45 -10.07 12.07
N LYS A 145 17.61 -10.94 12.64
CA LYS A 145 17.80 -11.44 14.01
C LYS A 145 19.12 -12.20 14.16
N ASN A 146 19.51 -13.00 13.17
CA ASN A 146 20.80 -13.70 13.17
C ASN A 146 22.00 -12.73 13.02
N GLU A 147 21.81 -11.57 12.38
CA GLU A 147 22.82 -10.51 12.29
C GLU A 147 22.92 -9.70 13.59
N GLU A 148 21.79 -9.38 14.23
CA GLU A 148 21.71 -8.81 15.58
C GLU A 148 22.41 -9.72 16.61
N GLU A 149 22.09 -11.02 16.63
CA GLU A 149 22.75 -11.99 17.53
C GLU A 149 24.27 -12.07 17.31
N ARG A 150 24.74 -11.93 16.06
CA ARG A 150 26.18 -11.87 15.76
C ARG A 150 26.82 -10.56 16.23
N TYR A 151 26.12 -9.45 16.10
CA TYR A 151 26.57 -8.15 16.58
C TYR A 151 26.66 -8.13 18.12
N ASP A 152 25.65 -8.65 18.81
CA ASP A 152 25.62 -8.76 20.27
C ASP A 152 26.78 -9.62 20.79
N VAL A 153 27.08 -10.76 20.14
CA VAL A 153 28.24 -11.60 20.50
C VAL A 153 29.56 -10.84 20.29
N GLN A 154 29.71 -10.08 19.20
CA GLN A 154 30.90 -9.26 18.97
C GLN A 154 31.04 -8.13 19.99
N PHE A 155 29.92 -7.48 20.35
CA PHE A 155 29.88 -6.44 21.36
C PHE A 155 30.28 -6.99 22.74
N LEU A 156 29.71 -8.12 23.15
CA LEU A 156 30.06 -8.79 24.41
C LEU A 156 31.54 -9.19 24.45
N LEU A 157 32.10 -9.75 23.38
CA LEU A 157 33.53 -10.06 23.28
C LEU A 157 34.40 -8.80 23.37
N GLY A 158 33.96 -7.67 22.80
CA GLY A 158 34.60 -6.37 22.97
C GLY A 158 34.62 -5.94 24.45
N THR A 159 33.44 -5.92 25.09
CA THR A 159 33.34 -5.51 26.51
C THR A 159 34.14 -6.41 27.45
N LEU A 160 34.22 -7.72 27.20
CA LEU A 160 35.02 -8.65 27.98
C LEU A 160 36.51 -8.32 27.86
N ARG A 161 36.99 -8.06 26.63
CA ARG A 161 38.37 -7.66 26.38
C ARG A 161 38.73 -6.34 27.07
N ASP A 162 37.81 -5.38 27.10
CA ASP A 162 38.02 -4.11 27.80
C ASP A 162 38.14 -4.34 29.32
N VAL A 163 37.31 -5.21 29.90
CA VAL A 163 37.40 -5.62 31.31
C VAL A 163 38.74 -6.30 31.61
N ASP A 164 39.16 -7.27 30.80
CA ASP A 164 40.46 -7.96 30.94
C ASP A 164 41.63 -6.95 30.92
N GLN A 165 41.56 -5.92 30.07
CA GLN A 165 42.56 -4.85 30.00
C GLN A 165 42.56 -4.00 31.28
N TYR A 166 41.39 -3.61 31.80
CA TYR A 166 41.31 -2.86 33.06
C TYR A 166 41.84 -3.67 34.25
N GLU A 167 41.55 -4.97 34.33
CA GLU A 167 42.09 -5.85 35.37
C GLU A 167 43.62 -5.97 35.27
N SER A 168 44.16 -6.15 34.07
CA SER A 168 45.61 -6.17 33.84
C SER A 168 46.28 -4.87 34.26
N GLU A 169 45.71 -3.71 33.88
CA GLU A 169 46.21 -2.41 34.31
C GLU A 169 46.15 -2.22 35.84
N GLU A 170 45.10 -2.71 36.51
CA GLU A 170 44.99 -2.61 37.97
C GLU A 170 46.04 -3.49 38.67
N GLN A 171 46.28 -4.71 38.16
CA GLN A 171 47.34 -5.59 38.64
C GLN A 171 48.73 -4.95 38.48
N GLU A 172 49.04 -4.35 37.33
CA GLU A 172 50.30 -3.59 37.13
C GLU A 172 50.42 -2.42 38.11
N LYS A 173 49.37 -1.61 38.26
CA LYS A 173 49.34 -0.49 39.23
C LYS A 173 49.51 -0.98 40.67
N ALA A 174 48.98 -2.16 41.02
CA ALA A 174 49.16 -2.78 42.34
C ALA A 174 50.61 -3.26 42.55
N MET A 175 51.21 -3.90 41.54
CA MET A 175 52.62 -4.32 41.56
C MET A 175 53.56 -3.12 41.73
N ILE A 176 53.37 -2.05 40.96
CA ILE A 176 54.16 -0.80 41.08
C ILE A 176 54.00 -0.18 42.47
N LYS A 177 52.79 -0.15 43.04
CA LYS A 177 52.55 0.30 44.43
C LYS A 177 53.29 -0.57 45.44
N GLN A 178 53.34 -1.89 45.25
CA GLN A 178 54.05 -2.81 46.14
C GLN A 178 55.58 -2.62 46.05
N GLU A 179 56.12 -2.47 44.85
CA GLU A 179 57.54 -2.21 44.63
C GLU A 179 57.98 -0.87 45.24
N ASN A 180 57.17 0.18 45.06
CA ASN A 180 57.42 1.48 45.69
C ASN A 180 57.35 1.42 47.21
N LYS A 181 56.47 0.61 47.80
CA LYS A 181 56.46 0.34 49.25
C LYS A 181 57.75 -0.36 49.71
N LYS A 182 58.26 -1.35 48.96
CA LYS A 182 59.55 -2.02 49.25
C LYS A 182 60.72 -1.04 49.20
N LYS A 183 60.87 -0.29 48.10
CA LYS A 183 61.91 0.75 47.93
C LYS A 183 61.86 1.80 49.05
N ASN A 184 60.67 2.23 49.46
CA ASN A 184 60.52 3.17 50.57
C ASN A 184 60.96 2.54 51.91
N ALA A 185 60.56 1.30 52.19
CA ALA A 185 61.00 0.58 53.39
C ALA A 185 62.52 0.37 53.44
N GLU A 186 63.16 0.01 52.32
CA GLU A 186 64.62 -0.08 52.19
C GLU A 186 65.30 1.26 52.48
N ASN A 187 64.74 2.37 51.98
CA ASN A 187 65.25 3.71 52.27
C ASN A 187 65.07 4.12 53.74
N TRP A 188 63.99 3.69 54.41
CA TRP A 188 63.84 3.86 55.86
C TRP A 188 64.88 3.06 56.66
N ILE A 189 65.17 1.81 56.26
CA ILE A 189 66.22 0.99 56.89
C ILE A 189 67.59 1.66 56.72
N LYS A 190 67.93 2.15 55.52
CA LYS A 190 69.17 2.91 55.28
C LYS A 190 69.30 4.13 56.19
N ARG A 191 68.28 4.99 56.24
CA ARG A 191 68.24 6.16 57.14
C ARG A 191 68.36 5.79 58.62
N HIS A 192 67.75 4.68 59.04
CA HIS A 192 67.88 4.21 60.42
C HIS A 192 69.32 3.77 60.73
N ASN A 193 69.96 3.04 59.81
CA ASN A 193 71.35 2.63 59.94
C ASN A 193 72.31 3.83 59.94
N GLU A 194 72.09 4.84 59.08
CA GLU A 194 72.85 6.11 59.09
C GLU A 194 72.75 6.82 60.46
N ILE A 195 71.58 6.82 61.09
CA ILE A 195 71.39 7.38 62.45
C ILE A 195 72.12 6.54 63.50
N LEU A 196 72.11 5.22 63.40
CA LEU A 196 72.84 4.32 64.31
C LEU A 196 74.36 4.50 64.17
N GLU A 197 74.87 4.61 62.95
CA GLU A 197 76.28 4.93 62.69
C GLU A 197 76.65 6.30 63.24
N LYS A 198 75.81 7.33 63.06
CA LYS A 198 76.07 8.67 63.61
C LYS A 198 76.14 8.63 65.14
N LYS A 199 75.21 7.94 65.81
CA LYS A 199 75.25 7.71 67.27
C LYS A 199 76.48 6.91 67.71
N SER A 200 76.98 6.00 66.86
CA SER A 200 78.22 5.26 67.13
C SER A 200 79.43 6.20 67.07
N ARG A 201 79.50 7.08 66.06
CA ARG A 201 80.56 8.11 65.93
C ARG A 201 80.53 9.09 67.10
N GLU A 202 79.36 9.62 67.45
CA GLU A 202 79.18 10.51 68.61
C GLU A 202 79.68 9.86 69.92
N LYS A 203 79.43 8.56 70.14
CA LYS A 203 80.00 7.82 71.28
C LYS A 203 81.52 7.72 71.25
N TRP A 204 82.11 7.50 70.08
CA TRP A 204 83.58 7.46 69.91
C TRP A 204 84.23 8.84 70.10
N GLU A 205 83.57 9.91 69.68
CA GLU A 205 83.98 11.29 69.92
C GLU A 205 83.92 11.61 71.43
N HIS A 206 82.80 11.34 72.11
CA HIS A 206 82.71 11.49 73.57
C HIS A 206 83.74 10.65 74.34
N LEU A 207 84.05 9.43 73.87
CA LEU A 207 85.08 8.61 74.50
C LEU A 207 86.47 9.23 74.33
N ARG A 208 86.78 9.78 73.14
CA ARG A 208 88.03 10.50 72.86
C ARG A 208 88.14 11.77 73.71
N ASP A 209 87.08 12.56 73.80
CA ASP A 209 87.05 13.77 74.64
C ASP A 209 87.27 13.42 76.12
N GLY A 210 86.66 12.32 76.59
CA GLY A 210 86.89 11.80 77.95
C GLY A 210 88.34 11.37 78.21
N TYR A 211 89.06 10.83 77.22
CA TYR A 211 90.49 10.58 77.34
C TYR A 211 91.30 11.89 77.38
N LEU A 212 90.95 12.89 76.56
CA LEU A 212 91.65 14.18 76.54
C LEU A 212 91.50 14.95 77.86
N ILE A 213 90.29 14.99 78.43
CA ILE A 213 90.03 15.62 79.73
C ILE A 213 90.88 14.96 80.83
N ARG A 214 90.97 13.62 80.83
CA ARG A 214 91.79 12.90 81.80
C ARG A 214 93.28 13.21 81.66
N ASP A 215 93.81 13.26 80.43
CA ASP A 215 95.20 13.65 80.16
C ASP A 215 95.48 15.10 80.61
N GLU A 216 94.48 16.00 80.60
CA GLU A 216 94.60 17.36 81.12
C GLU A 216 94.56 17.41 82.66
N ASP A 217 93.63 16.68 83.30
CA ASP A 217 93.55 16.54 84.76
C ASP A 217 94.86 15.97 85.35
N ASP A 218 95.41 14.90 84.75
CA ASP A 218 96.67 14.28 85.18
C ASP A 218 97.85 15.27 85.06
N ARG A 219 97.90 16.10 84.00
CA ARG A 219 98.91 17.17 83.85
C ARG A 219 98.74 18.30 84.86
N ASP A 220 97.52 18.64 85.25
CA ASP A 220 97.27 19.69 86.24
C ASP A 220 97.58 19.21 87.66
N LEU A 221 97.34 17.93 87.97
CA LEU A 221 97.84 17.29 89.19
C LEU A 221 99.37 17.32 89.29
N GLU A 222 100.09 17.02 88.20
CA GLU A 222 101.55 17.17 88.17
C GLU A 222 102.02 18.62 88.44
N LYS A 223 101.35 19.62 87.85
CA LYS A 223 101.66 21.04 88.08
C LYS A 223 101.43 21.43 89.54
N LEU A 224 100.36 20.92 90.16
CA LEU A 224 100.06 21.15 91.58
C LEU A 224 101.12 20.50 92.49
N ALA A 225 101.56 19.28 92.19
CA ALA A 225 102.64 18.62 92.91
C ALA A 225 103.95 19.42 92.87
N LYS A 226 104.37 19.87 91.68
CA LYS A 226 105.57 20.72 91.49
C LYS A 226 105.47 22.06 92.24
N LYS A 227 104.30 22.68 92.30
CA LYS A 227 104.06 23.89 93.12
C LYS A 227 104.23 23.60 94.61
N ALA A 228 103.66 22.49 95.11
CA ALA A 228 103.75 22.10 96.51
C ALA A 228 105.19 21.78 96.96
N GLU A 229 106.03 21.21 96.08
CA GLU A 229 107.47 21.05 96.36
C GLU A 229 108.19 22.39 96.46
N GLY A 230 107.98 23.30 95.50
CA GLY A 230 108.55 24.65 95.54
C GLY A 230 108.08 25.48 96.75
N GLU A 231 106.87 25.24 97.26
CA GLU A 231 106.39 25.84 98.51
C GLU A 231 107.07 25.24 99.76
N LYS A 232 107.30 23.93 99.81
CA LYS A 232 108.08 23.30 100.90
C LYS A 232 109.49 23.84 100.97
N GLU A 233 110.16 24.03 99.84
CA GLU A 233 111.52 24.58 99.77
C GLU A 233 111.57 26.05 100.24
N LYS A 234 110.59 26.87 99.82
CA LYS A 234 110.40 28.23 100.36
C LYS A 234 110.15 28.23 101.87
N MET A 235 109.33 27.30 102.38
CA MET A 235 109.06 27.18 103.83
C MET A 235 110.30 26.78 104.62
N LEU A 236 111.20 25.96 104.04
CA LEU A 236 112.48 25.59 104.64
C LEU A 236 113.42 26.80 104.75
N ASN A 237 113.57 27.57 103.67
CA ASN A 237 114.34 28.81 103.67
C ASN A 237 113.74 29.88 104.59
N TYR A 238 112.41 29.99 104.62
CA TYR A 238 111.69 30.92 105.51
C TYR A 238 111.85 30.53 106.98
N LYS A 239 111.79 29.23 107.32
CA LYS A 239 112.07 28.72 108.68
C LYS A 239 113.48 29.10 109.13
N HIS A 240 114.49 28.99 108.26
CA HIS A 240 115.86 29.35 108.60
C HIS A 240 116.01 30.87 108.83
N SER A 241 115.36 31.69 108.00
CA SER A 241 115.27 33.14 108.21
C SER A 241 114.51 33.51 109.50
N LEU A 242 113.43 32.81 109.82
CA LEU A 242 112.68 32.97 111.07
C LEU A 242 113.49 32.58 112.30
N GLU A 243 114.28 31.51 112.26
CA GLU A 243 115.18 31.12 113.35
C GLU A 243 116.25 32.20 113.62
N GLN A 244 116.70 32.91 112.57
CA GLN A 244 117.54 34.10 112.68
C GLN A 244 116.75 35.25 113.36
N GLN A 245 115.58 35.59 112.83
CA GLN A 245 114.72 36.67 113.35
C GLN A 245 114.22 36.42 114.78
N ILE A 246 114.05 35.17 115.22
CA ILE A 246 113.63 34.83 116.59
C ILE A 246 114.76 35.15 117.57
N LYS A 247 116.03 34.93 117.21
CA LYS A 247 117.16 35.37 118.04
C LYS A 247 117.20 36.90 118.16
N ASP A 248 116.99 37.61 117.06
CA ASP A 248 116.93 39.07 117.04
C ASP A 248 115.70 39.61 117.81
N LYS A 249 114.55 38.92 117.71
CA LYS A 249 113.29 39.33 118.35
C LYS A 249 113.25 38.98 119.84
N GLN A 250 113.97 37.94 120.30
CA GLN A 250 114.19 37.73 121.74
C GLN A 250 114.94 38.94 122.34
N ALA A 251 115.98 39.42 121.67
CA ALA A 251 116.68 40.65 122.08
C ALA A 251 115.78 41.91 122.06
N LEU A 252 114.69 41.93 121.30
CA LEU A 252 113.70 43.01 121.28
C LEU A 252 112.52 42.83 122.24
N PHE A 253 112.02 41.61 122.50
CA PHE A 253 110.90 41.41 123.42
C PHE A 253 111.28 41.67 124.89
N ASP A 254 112.55 41.42 125.24
CA ASP A 254 113.16 41.88 126.50
C ASP A 254 113.10 43.42 126.67
N THR A 255 112.82 44.16 125.59
CA THR A 255 112.57 45.62 125.59
C THR A 255 111.07 45.98 125.57
N HIS A 256 110.22 45.29 124.81
CA HIS A 256 108.81 45.71 124.58
C HIS A 256 107.78 45.23 125.62
N HIS A 257 108.01 44.14 126.37
CA HIS A 257 107.05 43.72 127.43
C HIS A 257 106.86 44.81 128.53
N ARG A 258 107.70 45.85 128.50
CA ARG A 258 107.64 47.04 129.36
C ARG A 258 106.52 48.05 128.99
N LEU A 259 105.56 47.76 128.08
CA LEU A 259 104.67 48.78 127.48
C LEU A 259 103.12 48.56 127.40
N GLU A 260 102.57 47.36 127.15
CA GLU A 260 101.31 47.26 126.34
C GLU A 260 99.96 46.98 127.08
N GLU A 261 99.91 46.89 128.41
CA GLU A 261 98.74 46.38 129.16
C GLU A 261 97.55 47.39 129.31
N ALA A 262 97.09 48.06 128.23
CA ALA A 262 96.44 49.38 128.34
C ALA A 262 95.01 49.66 127.75
N GLU A 263 94.47 48.99 126.71
CA GLU A 263 93.48 49.70 125.83
C GLU A 263 92.02 49.18 125.56
N ASP A 264 91.58 47.94 125.79
CA ASP A 264 90.68 47.26 124.79
C ASP A 264 89.20 46.92 125.17
N LEU A 265 88.21 47.84 125.04
CA LEU A 265 86.80 47.63 125.53
C LEU A 265 85.63 48.23 124.69
N LYS A 266 85.81 48.50 123.38
CA LYS A 266 85.23 49.71 122.73
C LYS A 266 83.95 49.69 121.82
N ALA A 267 83.31 48.58 121.38
CA ALA A 267 82.12 48.67 120.44
C ALA A 267 81.16 47.44 120.39
N LYS A 268 79.87 47.57 119.89
CA LYS A 268 78.98 46.38 119.64
C LYS A 268 77.69 46.39 118.74
N LEU A 269 76.75 47.37 118.74
CA LEU A 269 75.30 47.17 118.33
C LEU A 269 74.78 48.16 117.23
N PHE A 270 74.01 47.74 116.19
CA PHE A 270 73.36 48.68 115.21
C PHE A 270 72.28 48.19 114.17
N ARG A 271 71.72 46.98 114.17
CA ARG A 271 71.30 46.36 112.88
C ARG A 271 69.87 46.57 112.30
N ASP A 272 68.78 46.37 113.03
CA ASP A 272 67.58 45.69 112.44
C ASP A 272 66.28 46.54 112.30
N ALA A 273 65.73 46.75 111.07
CA ALA A 273 64.47 47.50 110.82
C ALA A 273 63.81 47.40 109.38
N LYS A 274 63.71 46.23 108.69
CA LYS A 274 63.62 46.22 107.19
C LYS A 274 62.44 45.55 106.40
N ASP A 275 61.40 44.90 106.97
CA ASP A 275 60.72 43.79 106.24
C ASP A 275 59.25 43.89 105.69
N ASP A 276 58.44 44.95 105.90
CA ASP A 276 56.94 44.84 105.79
C ASP A 276 56.19 44.98 104.41
N MET A 277 56.81 45.33 103.27
CA MET A 277 56.07 45.99 102.15
C MET A 277 55.31 45.16 101.06
N LYS A 278 55.10 43.84 101.17
CA LYS A 278 55.00 42.97 99.95
C LYS A 278 53.63 42.42 99.44
N MET A 279 52.46 42.72 100.02
CA MET A 279 51.28 41.80 99.92
C MET A 279 50.05 42.15 99.04
N GLU A 280 49.89 43.34 98.44
CA GLU A 280 48.56 43.78 97.91
C GLU A 280 48.17 43.38 96.46
N HIS A 281 49.08 42.92 95.60
CA HIS A 281 48.91 43.08 94.14
C HIS A 281 48.07 42.01 93.37
N GLN A 282 47.41 41.06 94.04
CA GLN A 282 47.00 39.78 93.39
C GLN A 282 45.50 39.59 93.02
N LYS A 283 44.58 40.53 93.32
CA LYS A 283 43.11 40.25 93.35
C LYS A 283 42.26 40.60 92.10
N ILE A 284 42.82 41.11 91.00
CA ILE A 284 42.00 41.80 89.95
C ILE A 284 41.63 40.92 88.73
N LYS A 285 42.29 39.78 88.47
CA LYS A 285 42.34 39.19 87.11
C LYS A 285 41.18 38.26 86.70
N GLU A 286 40.28 37.86 87.60
CA GLU A 286 39.45 36.64 87.42
C GLU A 286 38.02 36.83 86.86
N ARG A 287 37.61 38.04 86.40
CA ARG A 287 36.19 38.35 86.13
C ARG A 287 35.69 38.33 84.66
N LEU A 288 36.54 38.13 83.64
CA LEU A 288 36.16 38.56 82.27
C LEU A 288 35.63 37.49 81.28
N ASP A 289 35.90 36.19 81.48
CA ASP A 289 35.83 35.20 80.37
C ASP A 289 34.52 34.38 80.23
N ALA A 290 33.48 34.63 81.02
CA ALA A 290 32.29 33.76 81.09
C ALA A 290 31.24 33.92 79.96
N ASN A 291 31.34 34.92 79.06
CA ASN A 291 30.16 35.45 78.34
C ASN A 291 30.10 35.23 76.81
N LYS A 292 30.78 34.22 76.22
CA LYS A 292 30.88 34.08 74.74
C LYS A 292 30.33 32.80 74.08
N ASN A 293 29.88 31.79 74.83
CA ASN A 293 29.66 30.43 74.27
C ASN A 293 28.21 29.97 74.02
N TYR A 294 27.17 30.82 74.15
CA TYR A 294 25.76 30.37 74.10
C TYR A 294 25.07 30.46 72.71
N LEU A 295 25.63 31.19 71.74
CA LEU A 295 24.86 31.65 70.55
C LEU A 295 25.01 30.85 69.25
N ARG A 296 25.82 29.79 69.20
CA ARG A 296 26.17 29.09 67.94
C ARG A 296 25.44 27.76 67.66
N GLN A 297 24.47 27.36 68.48
CA GLN A 297 23.99 25.96 68.52
C GLN A 297 22.51 25.72 68.13
N ARG A 298 21.78 26.70 67.55
CA ARG A 298 20.29 26.62 67.49
C ARG A 298 19.60 26.29 66.14
N VAL A 299 20.07 26.74 64.97
CA VAL A 299 19.23 26.67 63.74
C VAL A 299 19.95 26.08 62.52
N ALA A 300 20.58 24.92 62.71
CA ALA A 300 21.04 24.05 61.62
C ALA A 300 19.99 22.97 61.23
N ASN A 301 18.72 23.14 61.62
CA ASN A 301 17.72 22.06 61.73
C ASN A 301 16.43 22.25 60.91
N THR A 302 16.43 22.96 59.77
CA THR A 302 15.19 23.18 58.97
C THR A 302 15.39 23.22 57.45
N LEU A 303 16.19 22.32 56.84
CA LEU A 303 16.41 22.32 55.37
C LEU A 303 16.77 20.96 54.74
N SER A 304 16.10 19.88 55.14
CA SER A 304 16.15 18.58 54.42
C SER A 304 14.95 17.71 54.80
N ASP A 305 13.94 17.54 53.89
CA ASP A 305 12.97 16.41 53.84
C ASP A 305 11.74 16.56 52.90
N LYS A 306 11.78 17.33 51.80
CA LYS A 306 10.59 17.46 50.89
C LYS A 306 10.81 17.29 49.37
N ASP A 307 11.93 16.74 48.92
CA ASP A 307 12.19 16.46 47.49
C ASP A 307 11.92 15.01 47.02
N ALA A 308 11.18 14.21 47.82
CA ALA A 308 10.97 12.78 47.58
C ALA A 308 9.51 12.38 47.23
N LYS A 309 8.74 13.23 46.52
CA LYS A 309 7.38 12.91 46.02
C LYS A 309 7.12 13.30 44.56
N LEU A 310 8.10 13.07 43.70
CA LEU A 310 7.90 13.02 42.26
C LEU A 310 7.44 11.61 41.82
N ARG A 311 6.48 11.55 40.87
CA ARG A 311 6.29 10.47 39.86
C ARG A 311 5.94 9.06 40.35
N ALA A 312 4.65 8.79 40.62
CA ALA A 312 4.16 7.40 40.74
C ALA A 312 2.68 7.13 40.41
N LYS A 313 1.89 8.07 39.85
CA LYS A 313 0.45 7.85 39.51
C LYS A 313 -0.01 8.50 38.19
N GLU A 314 0.84 8.42 37.17
CA GLU A 314 0.39 8.38 35.78
C GLU A 314 0.41 6.90 35.34
N LYS A 315 -0.58 6.44 34.57
CA LYS A 315 -0.85 5.02 34.16
C LYS A 315 -1.74 4.15 35.07
N GLU A 316 -2.85 4.68 35.56
CA GLU A 316 -4.12 3.94 35.63
C GLU A 316 -5.12 4.63 34.67
N ILE A 317 -5.13 4.27 33.39
CA ILE A 317 -5.86 3.13 32.79
C ILE A 317 -7.36 3.46 32.65
N LEU A 318 -7.77 3.99 31.49
CA LEU A 318 -8.31 3.24 30.32
C LEU A 318 -9.73 2.64 30.45
N GLU A 319 -10.40 2.67 31.61
CA GLU A 319 -11.67 1.91 31.80
C GLU A 319 -12.99 2.72 31.81
N LYS A 320 -13.01 3.96 31.29
CA LYS A 320 -14.28 4.70 31.03
C LYS A 320 -14.62 4.92 29.55
N ALA A 321 -13.99 4.17 28.66
CA ALA A 321 -14.27 4.18 27.21
C ALA A 321 -15.28 3.11 26.74
N VAL A 322 -15.85 2.30 27.65
CA VAL A 322 -16.59 1.06 27.30
C VAL A 322 -18.02 0.99 27.91
N ARG A 323 -18.64 2.13 28.21
CA ARG A 323 -20.11 2.22 28.41
C ARG A 323 -20.71 3.05 27.29
N ALA A 324 -20.85 2.46 26.10
CA ALA A 324 -22.04 1.71 25.71
C ALA A 324 -23.25 2.67 25.56
N ALA A 325 -23.48 3.29 24.39
CA ALA A 325 -23.91 2.66 23.13
C ALA A 325 -25.32 2.03 23.18
N GLU A 326 -26.11 2.21 24.25
CA GLU A 326 -27.40 1.51 24.43
C GLU A 326 -28.66 2.40 24.43
N GLU A 327 -28.54 3.73 24.36
CA GLU A 327 -29.68 4.67 24.34
C GLU A 327 -30.10 5.16 22.94
N LYS A 328 -30.12 4.27 21.93
CA LYS A 328 -30.64 4.57 20.57
C LYS A 328 -31.70 3.58 20.05
N VAL A 329 -32.35 2.81 20.92
CA VAL A 329 -33.22 1.67 20.52
C VAL A 329 -34.69 1.77 20.98
N ARG A 330 -35.11 2.79 21.77
CA ARG A 330 -36.43 2.77 22.45
C ARG A 330 -37.58 3.61 21.85
N GLU A 331 -37.37 4.49 20.88
CA GLU A 331 -38.44 5.41 20.43
C GLU A 331 -39.29 4.90 19.25
N ASN A 332 -38.86 3.82 18.57
CA ASN A 332 -39.52 3.26 17.37
C ASN A 332 -40.81 2.43 17.62
N LYS A 333 -41.56 2.71 18.70
CA LYS A 333 -42.73 1.90 19.11
C LYS A 333 -44.09 2.63 19.18
N ILE A 334 -44.15 3.95 18.97
CA ILE A 334 -45.36 4.74 19.22
C ILE A 334 -46.21 5.00 17.95
N LEU A 335 -45.69 4.70 16.75
CA LEU A 335 -46.31 5.07 15.48
C LEU A 335 -47.26 4.02 14.85
N LYS A 336 -47.89 3.13 15.64
CA LYS A 336 -48.67 1.97 15.10
C LYS A 336 -50.08 1.74 15.68
N GLU A 337 -50.62 2.68 16.45
CA GLU A 337 -51.93 2.51 17.11
C GLU A 337 -53.03 3.49 16.66
N LEU A 338 -52.78 4.32 15.63
CA LEU A 338 -53.72 5.37 15.17
C LEU A 338 -54.57 5.01 13.93
N GLU A 339 -54.33 3.87 13.26
CA GLU A 339 -54.97 3.53 11.96
C GLU A 339 -56.17 2.56 12.06
N LYS A 340 -56.89 2.50 13.19
CA LYS A 340 -57.93 1.47 13.44
C LYS A 340 -59.36 1.96 13.67
N THR A 341 -59.65 3.25 13.58
CA THR A 341 -60.93 3.82 14.05
C THR A 341 -61.86 4.42 12.98
N GLU A 342 -61.46 4.51 11.70
CA GLU A 342 -62.26 5.19 10.67
C GLU A 342 -63.12 4.27 9.78
N ALA A 343 -63.09 2.95 9.98
CA ALA A 343 -63.64 1.97 9.02
C ALA A 343 -65.05 1.41 9.34
N GLN A 344 -65.88 2.09 10.15
CA GLN A 344 -67.14 1.50 10.68
C GLN A 344 -68.45 2.26 10.39
N GLU A 345 -68.46 3.45 9.76
CA GLU A 345 -69.68 4.28 9.66
C GLU A 345 -70.46 4.19 8.32
N ASP A 346 -69.88 3.64 7.25
CA ASP A 346 -70.47 3.74 5.89
C ASP A 346 -71.57 2.71 5.54
N ILE A 347 -71.81 1.68 6.36
CA ILE A 347 -72.57 0.49 5.95
C ILE A 347 -74.12 0.65 6.05
N GLN A 348 -74.65 1.68 6.72
CA GLN A 348 -76.08 1.72 7.10
C GLN A 348 -77.09 2.31 6.09
N LYS A 349 -76.70 2.93 4.98
CA LYS A 349 -77.60 3.82 4.19
C LYS A 349 -78.30 3.21 2.95
N PHE A 350 -78.19 1.90 2.67
CA PHE A 350 -78.52 1.34 1.35
C PHE A 350 -79.95 0.78 1.14
N TYR A 351 -80.71 0.45 2.19
CA TYR A 351 -81.80 -0.54 2.07
C TYR A 351 -83.25 -0.06 1.79
N GLU A 352 -83.55 1.24 1.75
CA GLU A 352 -84.95 1.72 1.85
C GLU A 352 -85.73 1.98 0.53
N GLN A 353 -85.10 1.96 -0.65
CA GLN A 353 -85.69 2.59 -1.86
C GLN A 353 -86.53 1.71 -2.81
N VAL A 354 -86.68 0.40 -2.59
CA VAL A 354 -87.00 -0.56 -3.70
C VAL A 354 -88.50 -0.85 -3.95
N VAL A 355 -89.41 -0.59 -3.01
CA VAL A 355 -90.70 -1.34 -2.95
C VAL A 355 -91.89 -0.74 -3.76
N THR A 356 -91.90 0.55 -4.08
CA THR A 356 -93.15 1.28 -4.39
C THR A 356 -93.67 1.23 -5.84
N ALA A 357 -92.89 0.77 -6.83
CA ALA A 357 -93.18 1.03 -8.25
C ALA A 357 -94.17 0.06 -8.96
N LYS A 358 -94.71 -0.96 -8.28
CA LYS A 358 -95.09 -2.23 -8.96
C LYS A 358 -96.53 -2.36 -9.51
N GLN A 359 -97.48 -1.50 -9.13
CA GLN A 359 -98.93 -1.83 -9.26
C GLN A 359 -99.69 -1.23 -10.44
N LYS A 360 -99.19 -0.18 -11.11
CA LYS A 360 -100.02 0.69 -11.99
C LYS A 360 -100.25 0.17 -13.42
N LYS A 361 -100.06 -1.13 -13.67
CA LYS A 361 -99.55 -1.64 -14.97
C LYS A 361 -100.31 -2.85 -15.54
N GLN A 362 -101.62 -2.98 -15.31
CA GLN A 362 -102.40 -4.21 -15.61
C GLN A 362 -103.70 -4.00 -16.42
N TYR A 363 -103.98 -2.77 -16.87
CA TYR A 363 -105.29 -2.41 -17.45
C TYR A 363 -105.23 -1.99 -18.92
N ASP A 364 -104.18 -1.27 -19.32
CA ASP A 364 -103.99 -0.84 -20.71
C ASP A 364 -103.77 -2.05 -21.65
N ASP A 365 -103.21 -3.14 -21.10
CA ASP A 365 -102.80 -4.37 -21.79
C ASP A 365 -103.84 -4.98 -22.75
N ARG A 366 -105.13 -5.03 -22.37
CA ARG A 366 -106.11 -5.94 -23.03
C ARG A 366 -106.71 -5.45 -24.35
N LEU A 367 -106.57 -4.17 -24.69
CA LEU A 367 -107.17 -3.61 -25.90
C LEU A 367 -106.18 -3.54 -27.07
N GLU A 368 -104.89 -3.45 -26.75
CA GLU A 368 -103.80 -3.54 -27.73
C GLU A 368 -103.74 -4.97 -28.31
N ASP A 369 -103.87 -6.00 -27.46
CA ASP A 369 -103.88 -7.45 -27.76
C ASP A 369 -104.52 -7.84 -29.10
N TYR A 370 -105.73 -7.37 -29.43
CA TYR A 370 -106.47 -7.84 -30.61
C TYR A 370 -106.03 -7.17 -31.92
N GLN A 371 -105.67 -5.87 -31.88
CA GLN A 371 -105.13 -5.19 -33.06
C GLN A 371 -103.67 -5.59 -33.31
N GLU A 372 -102.93 -5.89 -32.23
CA GLU A 372 -101.65 -6.57 -32.31
C GLU A 372 -101.81 -7.95 -32.93
N SER A 373 -102.71 -8.83 -32.46
CA SER A 373 -102.86 -10.22 -32.94
C SER A 373 -102.89 -10.38 -34.47
N ARG A 374 -103.52 -9.45 -35.20
CA ARG A 374 -103.55 -9.50 -36.68
C ARG A 374 -102.29 -8.93 -37.34
N ARG A 375 -101.71 -7.86 -36.78
CA ARG A 375 -100.38 -7.37 -37.19
C ARG A 375 -99.29 -8.39 -36.87
N ILE A 376 -99.45 -9.15 -35.80
CA ILE A 376 -98.61 -10.27 -35.39
C ILE A 376 -98.66 -11.35 -36.47
N ALA A 377 -99.83 -11.79 -36.95
CA ALA A 377 -99.91 -12.82 -37.99
C ALA A 377 -99.17 -12.44 -39.30
N ASP A 378 -99.45 -11.27 -39.88
CA ASP A 378 -98.78 -10.83 -41.11
C ASP A 378 -97.28 -10.52 -40.89
N ASN A 379 -96.91 -10.05 -39.70
CA ASN A 379 -95.50 -9.93 -39.33
C ASN A 379 -94.86 -11.29 -39.08
N VAL A 380 -95.55 -12.30 -38.56
CA VAL A 380 -95.01 -13.65 -38.33
C VAL A 380 -94.60 -14.28 -39.65
N ASP A 381 -95.42 -14.24 -40.69
CA ASP A 381 -95.04 -14.77 -42.03
C ASP A 381 -93.91 -14.00 -42.71
N ARG A 382 -93.71 -12.73 -42.33
CA ARG A 382 -92.58 -11.91 -42.79
C ARG A 382 -91.33 -12.16 -41.96
N LEU A 383 -91.49 -12.32 -40.66
CA LEU A 383 -90.45 -12.60 -39.68
C LEU A 383 -89.90 -14.00 -39.89
N THR A 384 -90.72 -15.03 -40.13
CA THR A 384 -90.26 -16.39 -40.41
C THR A 384 -89.39 -16.45 -41.66
N LYS A 385 -89.77 -15.79 -42.76
CA LYS A 385 -88.90 -15.70 -43.96
C LYS A 385 -87.61 -14.90 -43.70
N ILE A 386 -87.68 -13.87 -42.86
CA ILE A 386 -86.50 -13.13 -42.40
C ILE A 386 -85.65 -14.00 -41.45
N GLU A 387 -86.25 -14.87 -40.66
CA GLU A 387 -85.60 -15.80 -39.72
C GLU A 387 -84.99 -16.99 -40.45
N GLU A 388 -85.61 -17.54 -41.48
CA GLU A 388 -85.06 -18.60 -42.34
C GLU A 388 -83.84 -18.10 -43.12
N SER A 389 -83.94 -16.89 -43.69
CA SER A 389 -82.80 -16.25 -44.38
C SER A 389 -81.71 -15.84 -43.40
N LYS A 390 -82.05 -15.29 -42.23
CA LYS A 390 -81.09 -15.06 -41.14
C LYS A 390 -80.45 -16.36 -40.68
N ALA A 391 -81.20 -17.45 -40.52
CA ALA A 391 -80.70 -18.74 -40.07
C ALA A 391 -79.71 -19.32 -41.08
N HIS A 392 -79.97 -19.23 -42.39
CA HIS A 392 -78.99 -19.62 -43.41
C HIS A 392 -77.73 -18.74 -43.32
N THR A 393 -77.86 -17.41 -43.23
CA THR A 393 -76.68 -16.54 -43.06
C THR A 393 -75.95 -16.78 -41.74
N HIS A 394 -76.66 -17.16 -40.68
CA HIS A 394 -76.09 -17.47 -39.37
C HIS A 394 -75.35 -18.80 -39.40
N GLU A 395 -75.88 -19.82 -40.08
CA GLU A 395 -75.24 -21.12 -40.26
C GLU A 395 -73.96 -20.99 -41.11
N ASP A 396 -73.99 -20.20 -42.19
CA ASP A 396 -72.79 -19.93 -42.98
C ASP A 396 -71.74 -19.10 -42.21
N LEU A 397 -72.17 -18.07 -41.45
CA LEU A 397 -71.28 -17.32 -40.55
C LEU A 397 -70.75 -18.19 -39.39
N GLU A 398 -71.53 -19.15 -38.89
CA GLU A 398 -71.09 -20.11 -37.88
C GLU A 398 -70.05 -21.08 -38.46
N ARG A 399 -70.25 -21.59 -39.68
CA ARG A 399 -69.24 -22.42 -40.38
C ARG A 399 -67.96 -21.63 -40.63
N GLU A 400 -68.07 -20.37 -41.08
CA GLU A 400 -66.90 -19.50 -41.29
C GLU A 400 -66.19 -19.17 -39.96
N ALA A 401 -66.94 -18.89 -38.89
CA ALA A 401 -66.40 -18.68 -37.55
C ALA A 401 -65.73 -19.94 -36.98
N GLN A 402 -66.33 -21.12 -37.15
CA GLN A 402 -65.74 -22.42 -36.77
C GLN A 402 -64.46 -22.69 -37.57
N HIS A 403 -64.44 -22.40 -38.88
CA HIS A 403 -63.25 -22.54 -39.70
C HIS A 403 -62.14 -21.56 -39.29
N MET A 404 -62.49 -20.30 -38.99
CA MET A 404 -61.55 -19.33 -38.42
C MET A 404 -61.01 -19.77 -37.05
N GLN A 405 -61.86 -20.31 -36.18
CA GLN A 405 -61.45 -20.84 -34.87
C GLN A 405 -60.51 -22.04 -35.03
N LEU A 406 -60.83 -22.99 -35.90
CA LEU A 406 -59.95 -24.13 -36.24
C LEU A 406 -58.60 -23.66 -36.78
N HIS A 407 -58.59 -22.69 -37.69
CA HIS A 407 -57.36 -22.10 -38.22
C HIS A 407 -56.55 -21.36 -37.13
N GLN A 408 -57.21 -20.65 -36.21
CA GLN A 408 -56.56 -20.02 -35.06
C GLN A 408 -55.99 -21.04 -34.07
N ILE A 409 -56.68 -22.16 -33.82
CA ILE A 409 -56.19 -23.25 -32.97
C ILE A 409 -54.98 -23.90 -33.62
N ALA A 410 -55.07 -24.27 -34.91
CA ALA A 410 -53.96 -24.85 -35.66
C ALA A 410 -52.76 -23.92 -35.69
N LYS A 411 -52.96 -22.60 -35.91
CA LYS A 411 -51.88 -21.62 -35.85
C LYS A 411 -51.26 -21.56 -34.45
N ARG A 412 -52.05 -21.46 -33.38
CA ARG A 412 -51.52 -21.47 -31.99
C ARG A 412 -50.75 -22.74 -31.65
N GLU A 413 -51.14 -23.90 -32.18
CA GLU A 413 -50.35 -25.13 -32.01
C GLU A 413 -49.02 -25.11 -32.76
N VAL A 414 -48.97 -24.51 -33.96
CA VAL A 414 -47.73 -24.30 -34.71
C VAL A 414 -46.83 -23.31 -33.99
N ASP A 415 -47.38 -22.15 -33.59
CA ASP A 415 -46.67 -21.11 -32.84
C ASP A 415 -46.08 -21.69 -31.54
N ARG A 416 -46.88 -22.41 -30.73
CA ARG A 416 -46.41 -23.06 -29.48
C ARG A 416 -45.33 -24.12 -29.73
N LYS A 417 -45.43 -24.91 -30.80
CA LYS A 417 -44.38 -25.88 -31.17
C LYS A 417 -43.10 -25.16 -31.64
N GLY A 418 -43.24 -24.00 -32.29
CA GLY A 418 -42.12 -23.11 -32.60
C GLY A 418 -41.41 -22.62 -31.34
N GLU A 419 -42.17 -22.06 -30.39
CA GLU A 419 -41.67 -21.62 -29.07
C GLU A 419 -41.01 -22.77 -28.28
N GLU A 420 -41.61 -23.98 -28.29
CA GLU A 420 -41.04 -25.18 -27.66
C GLU A 420 -39.70 -25.58 -28.29
N ILE A 421 -39.56 -25.48 -29.62
CA ILE A 421 -38.30 -25.77 -30.34
C ILE A 421 -37.25 -24.68 -30.08
N GLU A 422 -37.62 -23.40 -30.21
CA GLU A 422 -36.74 -22.25 -29.98
C GLU A 422 -36.18 -22.26 -28.55
N ALA A 423 -37.02 -22.56 -27.54
CA ALA A 423 -36.58 -22.70 -26.16
C ALA A 423 -35.62 -23.89 -25.94
N ILE A 424 -35.75 -24.98 -26.70
CA ILE A 424 -34.80 -26.11 -26.67
C ILE A 424 -33.49 -25.72 -27.35
N GLU A 425 -33.53 -25.04 -28.48
CA GLU A 425 -32.34 -24.56 -29.19
C GLU A 425 -31.57 -23.53 -28.36
N ASP A 426 -32.25 -22.57 -27.75
CA ASP A 426 -31.68 -21.60 -26.81
C ASP A 426 -31.05 -22.29 -25.59
N TYR A 427 -31.73 -23.29 -25.02
CA TYR A 427 -31.15 -24.09 -23.93
C TYR A 427 -29.87 -24.80 -24.40
N MET A 428 -29.89 -25.51 -25.54
CA MET A 428 -28.71 -26.19 -26.07
C MET A 428 -27.56 -25.23 -26.41
N ASN A 429 -27.86 -24.05 -26.93
CA ASN A 429 -26.89 -23.00 -27.22
C ASN A 429 -26.29 -22.41 -25.92
N HIS A 430 -27.11 -22.22 -24.88
CA HIS A 430 -26.65 -21.83 -23.56
C HIS A 430 -25.69 -22.88 -22.95
N MET A 431 -26.04 -24.18 -23.02
CA MET A 431 -25.17 -25.25 -22.53
C MET A 431 -23.82 -25.29 -23.27
N ARG A 432 -23.82 -25.10 -24.60
CA ARG A 432 -22.58 -24.99 -25.39
C ARG A 432 -21.75 -23.74 -25.04
N SER A 433 -22.40 -22.61 -24.74
CA SER A 433 -21.72 -21.39 -24.29
C SER A 433 -21.02 -21.62 -22.96
N LEU A 434 -21.68 -22.31 -22.03
CA LEU A 434 -21.13 -22.70 -20.73
C LEU A 434 -19.89 -23.60 -20.91
N ASP A 435 -19.93 -24.63 -21.75
CA ASP A 435 -18.78 -25.51 -22.01
C ASP A 435 -17.58 -24.74 -22.61
N ASN A 436 -17.84 -23.80 -23.53
CA ASN A 436 -16.81 -22.93 -24.09
C ASN A 436 -16.19 -21.99 -23.01
N GLU A 437 -17.01 -21.47 -22.09
CA GLU A 437 -16.54 -20.67 -20.95
C GLU A 437 -15.69 -21.49 -19.97
N GLU A 438 -16.06 -22.75 -19.70
CA GLU A 438 -15.25 -23.69 -18.91
C GLU A 438 -13.88 -23.90 -19.56
N GLU A 439 -13.84 -24.24 -20.85
CA GLU A 439 -12.59 -24.53 -21.56
C GLU A 439 -11.65 -23.30 -21.59
N MET A 440 -12.21 -22.12 -21.86
CA MET A 440 -11.47 -20.85 -21.84
C MET A 440 -10.96 -20.50 -20.44
N PHE A 441 -11.76 -20.73 -19.40
CA PHE A 441 -11.35 -20.54 -18.02
C PHE A 441 -10.23 -21.50 -17.62
N GLN A 442 -10.32 -22.79 -17.98
CA GLN A 442 -9.29 -23.78 -17.66
C GLN A 442 -7.95 -23.44 -18.32
N LYS A 443 -7.95 -23.09 -19.61
CA LYS A 443 -6.76 -22.62 -20.34
C LYS A 443 -6.13 -21.39 -19.67
N TYR A 444 -6.95 -20.40 -19.30
CA TYR A 444 -6.50 -19.21 -18.58
C TYR A 444 -5.91 -19.54 -17.20
N ALA A 445 -6.61 -20.38 -16.42
CA ALA A 445 -6.21 -20.74 -15.07
C ALA A 445 -4.91 -21.54 -15.06
N GLN A 446 -4.76 -22.52 -15.94
CA GLN A 446 -3.52 -23.30 -16.10
C GLN A 446 -2.33 -22.39 -16.45
N MET A 447 -2.47 -21.55 -17.48
CA MET A 447 -1.43 -20.59 -17.88
C MET A 447 -1.00 -19.68 -16.71
N GLU A 448 -1.94 -19.22 -15.89
CA GLU A 448 -1.63 -18.31 -14.78
C GLU A 448 -1.06 -19.03 -13.55
N ILE A 449 -1.45 -20.30 -13.32
CA ILE A 449 -0.82 -21.20 -12.34
C ILE A 449 0.65 -21.43 -12.72
N GLU A 450 0.93 -21.81 -13.97
CA GLU A 450 2.29 -22.05 -14.48
C GLU A 450 3.18 -20.81 -14.34
N LYS A 451 2.65 -19.60 -14.62
CA LYS A 451 3.38 -18.34 -14.39
C LYS A 451 3.66 -18.06 -12.91
N CYS A 452 2.74 -18.43 -12.01
CA CYS A 452 2.94 -18.25 -10.57
C CYS A 452 3.97 -19.25 -10.02
N GLU A 453 3.89 -20.50 -10.44
CA GLU A 453 4.84 -21.56 -10.06
C GLU A 453 6.25 -21.27 -10.61
N GLY A 454 6.36 -20.79 -11.86
CA GLY A 454 7.62 -20.31 -12.43
C GLY A 454 8.24 -19.09 -11.71
N ARG A 455 7.46 -18.37 -10.88
CA ARG A 455 7.94 -17.31 -9.98
C ARG A 455 8.24 -17.83 -8.56
N GLY A 456 8.20 -19.13 -8.32
CA GLY A 456 8.35 -19.74 -7.00
C GLY A 456 7.21 -19.37 -6.03
N VAL A 457 6.00 -19.13 -6.55
CA VAL A 457 4.79 -18.96 -5.74
C VAL A 457 4.12 -20.33 -5.60
N ASP A 458 3.74 -20.69 -4.38
CA ASP A 458 2.97 -21.89 -4.09
C ASP A 458 1.51 -21.66 -4.52
N ALA A 459 1.16 -22.12 -5.73
CA ALA A 459 -0.14 -21.87 -6.37
C ALA A 459 -1.27 -22.80 -5.88
N TYR A 460 -1.19 -23.30 -4.64
CA TYR A 460 -2.17 -24.25 -4.09
C TYR A 460 -3.59 -23.69 -4.05
N ALA A 461 -3.80 -22.43 -3.67
CA ALA A 461 -5.15 -21.85 -3.67
C ALA A 461 -5.65 -21.63 -5.11
N MET A 462 -4.78 -21.23 -6.04
CA MET A 462 -5.10 -21.12 -7.46
C MET A 462 -5.54 -22.48 -8.05
N ARG A 463 -4.78 -23.55 -7.83
CA ARG A 463 -5.15 -24.93 -8.24
C ARG A 463 -6.50 -25.38 -7.65
N LYS A 464 -6.81 -24.96 -6.42
CA LYS A 464 -8.09 -25.23 -5.75
C LYS A 464 -9.25 -24.41 -6.33
N ALA A 465 -9.00 -23.19 -6.81
CA ALA A 465 -9.97 -22.32 -7.47
C ALA A 465 -10.18 -22.69 -8.96
N ALA A 466 -9.16 -23.24 -9.61
CA ALA A 466 -9.18 -23.72 -11.00
C ALA A 466 -9.92 -25.06 -11.19
N ARG A 467 -10.56 -25.62 -10.15
CA ARG A 467 -11.22 -26.93 -10.26
C ARG A 467 -12.25 -26.96 -11.41
N PRO A 468 -12.37 -28.10 -12.12
CA PRO A 468 -13.29 -28.23 -13.22
C PRO A 468 -14.74 -28.09 -12.74
N GLY A 469 -15.49 -27.35 -13.52
CA GLY A 469 -16.92 -27.15 -13.40
C GLY A 469 -17.35 -25.73 -13.03
N ILE A 470 -18.43 -25.29 -13.66
CA ILE A 470 -18.92 -23.91 -13.61
C ILE A 470 -19.61 -23.65 -12.27
N GLY A 471 -19.24 -22.54 -11.65
CA GLY A 471 -19.65 -22.18 -10.28
C GLY A 471 -18.67 -22.74 -9.23
N CYS A 472 -18.37 -21.92 -8.23
CA CYS A 472 -17.41 -22.24 -7.15
C CYS A 472 -17.97 -23.24 -6.11
N GLY A 473 -18.76 -24.22 -6.55
CA GLY A 473 -19.38 -25.23 -5.71
C GLY A 473 -18.39 -26.28 -5.20
N ARG A 474 -18.84 -27.02 -4.20
CA ARG A 474 -18.15 -28.23 -3.71
C ARG A 474 -18.84 -29.53 -4.16
N GLY A 475 -19.97 -29.41 -4.87
CA GLY A 475 -20.78 -30.52 -5.37
C GLY A 475 -20.05 -31.47 -6.33
N PRO A 476 -20.69 -32.59 -6.70
CA PRO A 476 -20.26 -33.40 -7.84
C PRO A 476 -20.27 -32.56 -9.12
N LEU A 477 -19.55 -33.01 -10.15
CA LEU A 477 -19.61 -32.39 -11.47
C LEU A 477 -20.85 -32.91 -12.20
N LEU A 478 -21.66 -32.03 -12.79
CA LEU A 478 -22.81 -32.43 -13.62
C LEU A 478 -22.42 -32.28 -15.09
N GLU A 479 -21.84 -33.34 -15.67
CA GLU A 479 -21.37 -33.38 -17.06
C GLU A 479 -22.53 -33.14 -18.03
N ASP A 480 -23.66 -33.84 -17.85
CA ASP A 480 -24.91 -33.67 -18.61
C ASP A 480 -25.53 -32.25 -18.52
N ARG A 481 -25.02 -31.39 -17.64
CA ARG A 481 -25.51 -30.02 -17.42
C ARG A 481 -24.39 -29.00 -17.51
N GLY A 482 -23.64 -29.00 -18.62
CA GLY A 482 -22.69 -27.94 -18.96
C GLY A 482 -21.57 -27.83 -17.93
N HIS A 483 -21.14 -28.97 -17.40
CA HIS A 483 -20.14 -29.09 -16.35
C HIS A 483 -20.44 -28.27 -15.07
N ILE A 484 -21.70 -27.91 -14.79
CA ILE A 484 -22.01 -27.10 -13.60
C ILE A 484 -21.66 -27.86 -12.31
N ARG A 485 -20.97 -27.18 -11.38
CA ARG A 485 -20.65 -27.70 -10.05
C ARG A 485 -21.50 -27.00 -8.99
N PRO A 486 -22.59 -27.62 -8.50
CA PRO A 486 -23.48 -26.98 -7.53
C PRO A 486 -22.76 -26.65 -6.22
N ARG A 487 -23.12 -25.52 -5.62
CA ARG A 487 -22.80 -25.25 -4.23
C ARG A 487 -23.64 -26.21 -3.38
N TYR A 488 -23.01 -26.98 -2.50
CA TYR A 488 -23.74 -27.69 -1.45
C TYR A 488 -24.33 -26.62 -0.51
N TYR A 489 -25.54 -26.17 -0.80
CA TYR A 489 -26.35 -25.50 0.20
C TYR A 489 -26.75 -26.55 1.23
N ALA A 490 -26.30 -26.35 2.47
CA ALA A 490 -26.64 -27.22 3.56
C ALA A 490 -28.14 -27.15 3.86
N ALA A 491 -28.82 -28.29 3.76
CA ALA A 491 -30.01 -28.63 4.53
C ALA A 491 -31.15 -27.59 4.64
N VAL A 492 -31.55 -26.99 3.51
CA VAL A 492 -32.95 -26.50 3.32
C VAL A 492 -33.40 -26.88 1.91
N TRP A 493 -33.41 -28.18 1.62
CA TRP A 493 -33.88 -28.71 0.34
C TRP A 493 -35.26 -29.34 0.55
N ASN A 494 -36.31 -28.70 0.03
CA ASN A 494 -37.66 -29.24 0.14
C ASN A 494 -37.80 -30.40 -0.87
N PRO A 495 -38.18 -31.64 -0.48
CA PRO A 495 -38.20 -32.78 -1.40
C PRO A 495 -39.20 -32.62 -2.56
N GLU A 496 -40.18 -31.72 -2.41
CA GLU A 496 -41.26 -31.46 -3.35
C GLU A 496 -40.75 -30.87 -4.68
N ASP A 497 -39.72 -30.01 -4.64
CA ASP A 497 -39.17 -29.30 -5.83
C ASP A 497 -38.50 -30.25 -6.84
N LEU A 498 -38.15 -31.47 -6.44
CA LEU A 498 -37.59 -32.51 -7.32
C LEU A 498 -38.66 -33.38 -7.99
N THR A 499 -39.92 -33.33 -7.54
CA THR A 499 -40.98 -34.23 -8.04
C THR A 499 -41.38 -33.97 -9.49
N HIS A 500 -41.08 -32.78 -10.03
CA HIS A 500 -41.37 -32.42 -11.42
C HIS A 500 -40.30 -32.87 -12.43
N VAL A 501 -39.15 -33.38 -11.98
CA VAL A 501 -38.01 -33.74 -12.88
C VAL A 501 -38.06 -35.22 -13.33
N GLY A 502 -38.93 -36.04 -12.73
CA GLY A 502 -38.92 -37.51 -12.96
C GLY A 502 -40.28 -38.19 -13.18
N GLN A 503 -41.41 -37.47 -13.14
CA GLN A 503 -42.72 -38.10 -13.41
C GLN A 503 -43.07 -38.09 -14.91
N PRO A 504 -43.33 -39.25 -15.54
CA PRO A 504 -43.97 -39.27 -16.85
C PRO A 504 -45.37 -38.66 -16.71
N LYS A 505 -45.64 -37.59 -17.46
CA LYS A 505 -46.94 -36.91 -17.46
C LYS A 505 -48.04 -37.92 -17.79
N LYS A 506 -48.81 -38.34 -16.80
CA LYS A 506 -49.99 -39.20 -17.01
C LYS A 506 -51.06 -38.38 -17.71
N HIS A 507 -51.10 -38.45 -19.04
CA HIS A 507 -52.11 -37.83 -19.91
C HIS A 507 -53.53 -38.43 -19.77
N ALA A 508 -53.87 -39.02 -18.61
CA ALA A 508 -55.07 -39.82 -18.41
C ALA A 508 -56.33 -38.98 -18.12
N ASP A 509 -56.20 -37.70 -17.75
CA ASP A 509 -57.29 -36.93 -17.10
C ASP A 509 -57.72 -35.67 -17.87
N THR A 510 -57.57 -35.66 -19.20
CA THR A 510 -58.11 -34.58 -20.05
C THR A 510 -59.57 -34.80 -20.45
N LYS A 511 -60.13 -36.01 -20.26
CA LYS A 511 -61.54 -36.31 -20.57
C LYS A 511 -62.54 -35.80 -19.51
N SER A 512 -62.14 -35.71 -18.25
CA SER A 512 -62.98 -35.23 -17.14
C SER A 512 -63.24 -33.71 -17.20
N ARG A 513 -62.43 -32.96 -17.95
CA ARG A 513 -62.40 -31.49 -17.94
C ARG A 513 -63.18 -30.81 -19.09
N LEU A 514 -63.83 -31.60 -19.94
CA LEU A 514 -64.56 -31.13 -21.13
C LEU A 514 -66.10 -31.26 -21.05
N GLY A 515 -66.66 -31.59 -19.89
CA GLY A 515 -68.09 -31.38 -19.60
C GLY A 515 -69.10 -32.24 -20.38
N PHE A 516 -68.66 -33.24 -21.16
CA PHE A 516 -69.57 -34.15 -21.85
C PHE A 516 -70.11 -35.23 -20.89
N THR A 517 -71.22 -34.93 -20.23
CA THR A 517 -72.09 -35.96 -19.64
C THR A 517 -72.87 -36.64 -20.76
N LEU A 518 -72.58 -37.93 -20.99
CA LEU A 518 -73.42 -38.79 -21.83
C LEU A 518 -74.73 -39.12 -21.10
N TYR A 519 -75.85 -38.67 -21.67
CA TYR A 519 -77.19 -39.23 -21.53
C TYR A 519 -77.86 -39.20 -22.91
#